data_AF-A0A7L7L668-F1
#
_entry.id   AF-A0A7L7L668-F1
#
_cell.length_a   1.000
_cell.length_b   1.000
_cell.length_c   1.000
_cell.angle_alpha   90.00
_cell.angle_beta   90.00
_cell.angle_gamma   90.00
#
_symmetry.space_group_name_H-M   'P 1'
#
loop_
_entity.id
_entity.type
_entity.pdbx_description
1 polymer ?
#
loop_
_entity_poly.entity_id
_entity_poly.type
_entity_poly.pdbx_seq_one_letter_code
_entity_poly.pdbx_strand_id
1 'polypeptide(L)'
;MGITPQKLAITGALGVVIGLMPLFGITSFVCTILALRFKLNLPALLLICYLISPLHLILYIPFIEVGLKVFPLTTFKLSLSQITDLFQRDWLVALKTIWLANLAGVLLWLVLAGPLTFFCYVLLLPVVRKLLQRMPASKEQP
;
A
#
# COMPACT_ATOMS: atom_id res chain seq x y z
N MET A 1 23.99 -13.90 4.21
CA MET A 1 22.79 -13.23 4.76
C MET A 1 21.57 -14.10 4.44
N GLY A 2 21.17 -14.97 5.36
CA GLY A 2 20.06 -15.89 5.11
C GLY A 2 18.71 -15.16 5.12
N ILE A 3 17.84 -15.50 4.16
CA ILE A 3 16.44 -15.05 4.14
C ILE A 3 15.74 -15.76 5.30
N THR A 4 15.54 -15.06 6.42
CA THR A 4 14.75 -15.63 7.51
C THR A 4 13.27 -15.59 7.13
N PRO A 5 12.47 -16.61 7.50
CA PRO A 5 11.03 -16.63 7.23
C PRO A 5 10.31 -15.36 7.71
N GLN A 6 10.75 -14.81 8.85
CA GLN A 6 10.23 -13.59 9.45
C GLN A 6 10.48 -12.37 8.56
N LYS A 7 11.69 -12.23 8.00
CA LYS A 7 12.03 -11.12 7.10
C LYS A 7 11.25 -11.18 5.79
N LEU A 8 11.06 -12.38 5.24
CA LEU A 8 10.28 -12.54 4.01
C LEU A 8 8.79 -12.27 4.25
N ALA A 9 8.23 -12.75 5.37
CA ALA A 9 6.85 -12.49 5.75
C ALA A 9 6.57 -10.99 5.97
N ILE A 10 7.45 -10.27 6.69
CA ILE A 10 7.26 -8.82 6.90
C ILE A 10 7.47 -8.03 5.59
N THR A 11 8.39 -8.47 4.72
CA THR A 11 8.56 -7.88 3.38
C THR A 11 7.27 -8.00 2.57
N GLY A 12 6.64 -9.18 2.58
CA GLY A 12 5.35 -9.38 1.92
C GLY A 12 4.23 -8.56 2.53
N ALA A 13 4.12 -8.55 3.86
CA ALA A 13 3.08 -7.77 4.54
C ALA A 13 3.19 -6.27 4.24
N LEU A 14 4.39 -5.70 4.36
CA LEU A 14 4.63 -4.30 4.02
C LEU A 14 4.40 -4.02 2.53
N GLY A 15 4.82 -4.93 1.65
CA GLY A 15 4.61 -4.78 0.20
C GLY A 15 3.12 -4.72 -0.16
N VAL A 16 2.29 -5.53 0.49
CA VAL A 16 0.83 -5.49 0.32
C VAL A 16 0.26 -4.17 0.83
N VAL A 17 0.58 -3.79 2.06
CA VAL A 17 -0.01 -2.59 2.69
C VAL A 17 0.41 -1.31 1.99
N ILE A 18 1.71 -1.16 1.68
CA ILE A 18 2.23 0.01 0.97
C ILE A 18 1.74 0.03 -0.49
N GLY A 19 1.61 -1.15 -1.11
CA GLY A 19 1.02 -1.28 -2.45
C GLY A 19 -0.42 -0.76 -2.53
N LEU A 20 -1.18 -0.82 -1.43
CA LEU A 20 -2.56 -0.32 -1.33
C LEU A 20 -2.68 1.13 -0.90
N MET A 21 -1.57 1.83 -0.66
CA MET A 21 -1.59 3.24 -0.27
C MET A 21 -2.25 4.10 -1.36
N PRO A 22 -3.32 4.87 -1.07
CA PRO A 22 -4.03 5.69 -2.05
C PRO A 22 -3.26 6.99 -2.35
N LEU A 23 -2.04 6.84 -2.85
CA LEU A 23 -1.18 7.94 -3.24
C LEU A 23 -0.18 7.49 -4.30
N PHE A 24 -0.10 8.25 -5.40
CA PHE A 24 0.80 7.94 -6.51
C PHE A 24 2.21 8.50 -6.28
N GLY A 25 3.21 7.84 -6.84
CA GLY A 25 4.57 8.37 -6.99
C GLY A 25 5.49 8.29 -5.77
N ILE A 26 4.96 8.12 -4.55
CA ILE A 26 5.80 8.05 -3.34
C ILE A 26 6.06 6.62 -2.83
N THR A 27 5.39 5.61 -3.39
CA THR A 27 5.48 4.20 -2.96
C THR A 27 6.94 3.71 -2.96
N SER A 28 7.70 3.97 -4.02
CA SER A 28 9.09 3.53 -4.12
C SER A 28 10.00 4.17 -3.07
N PHE A 29 9.76 5.44 -2.75
CA PHE A 29 10.47 6.16 -1.69
C PHE A 29 10.18 5.57 -0.31
N VAL A 30 8.90 5.35 0.01
CA VAL A 30 8.47 4.71 1.28
C VAL A 30 9.05 3.29 1.40
N CYS A 31 8.97 2.49 0.34
CA CYS A 31 9.55 1.15 0.30
C CYS A 31 11.06 1.18 0.53
N THR A 32 11.77 2.13 -0.09
CA THR A 32 13.23 2.27 0.08
C THR A 32 13.58 2.58 1.54
N ILE A 33 12.90 3.54 2.16
CA ILE A 33 13.12 3.89 3.58
C ILE A 33 12.88 2.68 4.47
N LEU A 34 11.76 1.97 4.28
CA LEU A 34 11.41 0.83 5.13
C LEU A 34 12.35 -0.35 4.91
N ALA A 35 12.74 -0.62 3.66
CA ALA A 35 13.69 -1.68 3.37
C ALA A 35 15.06 -1.42 4.02
N LEU A 36 15.54 -0.17 3.99
CA LEU A 36 16.78 0.21 4.68
C LEU A 36 16.62 0.12 6.20
N ARG A 37 15.52 0.66 6.75
CA ARG A 37 15.28 0.72 8.20
C ARG A 37 15.11 -0.65 8.85
N PHE A 38 14.51 -1.60 8.14
CA PHE A 38 14.26 -2.97 8.62
C PHE A 38 15.19 -4.01 8.00
N LYS A 39 16.16 -3.59 7.18
CA LYS A 39 17.12 -4.47 6.48
C LYS A 39 16.41 -5.58 5.70
N LEU A 40 15.41 -5.17 4.89
CA LEU A 40 14.58 -6.02 4.04
C LEU A 40 15.13 -6.07 2.61
N ASN A 41 14.64 -7.05 1.84
CA ASN A 41 14.95 -7.16 0.43
C ASN A 41 14.11 -6.14 -0.36
N LEU A 42 14.71 -5.00 -0.73
CA LEU A 42 14.02 -3.94 -1.46
C LEU A 42 13.45 -4.41 -2.81
N PRO A 43 14.17 -5.16 -3.67
CA PRO A 43 13.60 -5.75 -4.88
C PRO A 43 12.33 -6.56 -4.64
N ALA A 44 12.32 -7.42 -3.62
CA ALA A 44 11.15 -8.21 -3.27
C ALA A 44 10.00 -7.34 -2.74
N LEU A 45 10.30 -6.32 -1.93
CA LEU A 45 9.30 -5.38 -1.43
C LEU A 45 8.60 -4.63 -2.57
N LEU A 46 9.38 -4.09 -3.51
CA LEU A 46 8.87 -3.38 -4.68
C LEU A 46 8.07 -4.31 -5.59
N LEU A 47 8.57 -5.52 -5.85
CA LEU A 47 7.87 -6.53 -6.65
C LEU A 47 6.45 -6.76 -6.12
N ILE A 48 6.32 -6.97 -4.80
CA ILE A 48 5.03 -7.21 -4.17
C ILE A 48 4.13 -5.95 -4.26
N CYS A 49 4.68 -4.75 -4.08
CA CYS A 49 3.93 -3.52 -4.28
C CYS A 49 3.37 -3.42 -5.71
N TYR A 50 4.17 -3.73 -6.72
CA TYR A 50 3.73 -3.70 -8.12
C TYR A 50 2.69 -4.79 -8.44
N LEU A 51 2.81 -5.98 -7.86
CA LEU A 51 1.80 -7.04 -7.98
C LEU A 51 0.44 -6.63 -7.39
N ILE A 52 0.45 -5.73 -6.41
CA ILE A 52 -0.74 -5.22 -5.73
C ILE A 52 -1.35 -4.02 -6.46
N SER A 53 -0.66 -3.45 -7.46
CA SER A 53 -1.13 -2.28 -8.22
C SER A 53 -2.52 -2.44 -8.86
N PRO A 54 -2.96 -3.62 -9.36
CA PRO A 54 -4.33 -3.75 -9.88
C PRO A 54 -5.38 -3.56 -8.78
N LEU A 55 -5.10 -4.10 -7.57
CA LEU A 55 -5.97 -3.94 -6.42
C LEU A 55 -5.94 -2.50 -5.89
N HIS A 56 -4.79 -1.82 -5.95
CA HIS A 56 -4.70 -0.39 -5.66
C HIS A 56 -5.65 0.42 -6.55
N LEU A 57 -5.67 0.20 -7.87
CA LEU A 57 -6.58 0.90 -8.77
C LEU A 57 -8.05 0.67 -8.43
N ILE A 58 -8.43 -0.57 -8.11
CA ILE A 58 -9.80 -0.93 -7.72
C ILE A 58 -10.18 -0.25 -6.39
N LEU A 59 -9.27 -0.25 -5.41
CA LEU A 59 -9.54 0.24 -4.06
C LEU A 59 -9.27 1.73 -3.89
N TYR A 60 -8.68 2.41 -4.86
CA TYR A 60 -8.34 3.83 -4.77
C TYR A 60 -9.57 4.70 -4.45
N ILE A 61 -10.64 4.56 -5.24
CA ILE A 61 -11.89 5.30 -5.02
C ILE A 61 -12.55 4.89 -3.68
N PRO A 62 -12.73 3.60 -3.36
CA PRO A 62 -13.24 3.17 -2.06
C PRO A 62 -12.47 3.73 -0.85
N PHE A 63 -11.14 3.78 -0.90
CA PHE A 63 -10.32 4.35 0.18
C PHE A 63 -10.67 5.83 0.41
N ILE A 64 -10.82 6.60 -0.67
CA ILE A 64 -11.18 8.01 -0.55
C ILE A 64 -12.61 8.19 -0.04
N GLU A 65 -13.58 7.43 -0.56
CA GLU A 65 -14.97 7.55 -0.12
C GLU A 65 -15.16 7.18 1.35
N VAL A 66 -14.53 6.09 1.81
CA VAL A 66 -14.56 5.71 3.23
C VAL A 66 -13.76 6.71 4.05
N GLY A 67 -12.63 7.19 3.54
CA GLY A 67 -11.82 8.21 4.17
C GLY A 67 -12.62 9.48 4.44
N LEU A 68 -13.40 9.96 3.46
CA LEU A 68 -14.28 11.13 3.62
C LEU A 68 -15.43 10.91 4.59
N LYS A 69 -15.92 9.67 4.75
CA LYS A 69 -16.93 9.33 5.76
C LYS A 69 -16.36 9.41 7.19
N VAL A 70 -15.09 9.03 7.37
CA VAL A 70 -14.40 9.05 8.67
C VAL A 70 -13.84 10.45 8.97
N PHE A 71 -13.26 11.09 7.96
CA PHE A 71 -12.63 12.40 8.00
C PHE A 71 -13.34 13.33 6.99
N PRO A 72 -14.39 14.05 7.39
CA PRO A 72 -15.19 14.90 6.49
C PRO A 72 -14.44 16.19 6.12
N LEU A 73 -13.33 16.05 5.39
CA LEU A 73 -12.45 17.15 4.98
C LEU A 73 -13.05 18.00 3.85
N THR A 74 -13.98 17.43 3.07
CA THR A 74 -14.73 18.11 2.02
C THR A 74 -16.14 17.52 1.91
N THR A 75 -17.08 18.29 1.36
CA THR A 75 -18.44 17.82 1.01
C THR A 75 -18.50 17.18 -0.38
N PHE A 76 -17.36 17.08 -1.05
CA PHE A 76 -17.25 16.67 -2.45
C PHE A 76 -17.37 15.14 -2.58
N LYS A 77 -18.17 14.68 -3.55
CA LYS A 77 -18.20 13.28 -3.95
C LYS A 77 -17.34 13.12 -5.21
N LEU A 78 -16.49 12.11 -5.23
CA LEU A 78 -15.70 11.75 -6.42
C LEU A 78 -16.63 11.15 -7.49
N SER A 79 -17.40 12.00 -8.18
CA SER A 79 -18.11 11.63 -9.40
C SER A 79 -17.51 12.35 -10.61
N LEU A 80 -17.47 11.66 -11.76
CA LEU A 80 -16.95 12.23 -13.00
C LEU A 80 -17.64 13.56 -13.35
N SER A 81 -18.97 13.62 -13.21
CA SER A 81 -19.75 14.83 -13.46
C SER A 81 -19.36 15.99 -12.54
N GLN A 82 -19.20 15.75 -11.24
CA GLN A 82 -18.82 16.81 -10.30
C GLN A 82 -17.39 17.27 -10.50
N ILE A 83 -16.48 16.35 -10.86
CA ILE A 83 -15.09 16.70 -11.22
C ILE A 83 -15.09 17.61 -12.45
N THR A 84 -15.79 17.23 -13.53
CA THR A 84 -15.83 18.04 -14.76
C THR A 84 -16.43 19.42 -14.53
N ASP A 85 -17.51 19.50 -13.76
CA ASP A 85 -18.18 20.76 -13.45
C ASP A 85 -17.28 21.68 -12.62
N LEU A 86 -16.56 21.13 -11.62
CA LEU A 86 -15.61 21.92 -10.84
C LEU A 86 -14.44 22.41 -11.68
N PHE A 87 -13.89 21.55 -12.54
CA PHE A 87 -12.78 21.93 -13.43
C PHE A 87 -13.15 23.04 -14.41
N GLN A 88 -14.38 23.03 -14.94
CA GLN A 88 -14.86 24.07 -15.85
C GLN A 88 -15.09 25.41 -15.16
N ARG A 89 -15.44 25.41 -13.86
CA ARG A 89 -15.66 26.63 -13.08
C ARG A 89 -14.35 27.23 -12.57
N ASP A 90 -13.56 26.42 -11.87
CA ASP A 90 -12.31 26.86 -11.25
C ASP A 90 -11.38 25.65 -11.03
N TRP A 91 -10.35 25.56 -11.86
CA TRP A 91 -9.39 24.46 -11.83
C TRP A 91 -8.56 24.42 -10.52
N LEU A 92 -8.30 25.56 -9.87
CA LEU A 92 -7.55 25.61 -8.61
C LEU A 92 -8.39 25.04 -7.46
N VAL A 93 -9.68 25.41 -7.41
CA VAL A 93 -10.62 24.87 -6.43
C VAL A 93 -10.82 23.37 -6.65
N ALA A 94 -10.93 22.93 -7.90
CA ALA A 94 -11.01 21.51 -8.25
C ALA A 94 -9.79 20.74 -7.73
N LEU A 95 -8.58 21.23 -8.01
CA LEU A 95 -7.33 20.60 -7.57
C LEU A 95 -7.24 20.52 -6.03
N LYS A 96 -7.56 21.61 -5.32
CA LYS A 96 -7.57 21.64 -3.86
C LYS A 96 -8.57 20.64 -3.27
N THR A 97 -9.76 20.56 -3.86
CA THR A 97 -10.83 19.66 -3.40
C THR A 97 -10.46 18.20 -3.58
N ILE A 98 -9.90 17.85 -4.75
CA ILE A 98 -9.42 16.50 -5.05
C ILE A 98 -8.26 16.13 -4.11
N TRP A 99 -7.35 17.06 -3.85
CA TRP A 99 -6.24 16.83 -2.92
C TRP A 99 -6.73 16.55 -1.50
N LEU A 100 -7.69 17.31 -0.98
CA LEU A 100 -8.28 17.08 0.35
C LEU A 100 -9.04 15.75 0.41
N ALA A 101 -9.76 15.37 -0.65
CA ALA A 101 -10.40 14.07 -0.74
C ALA A 101 -9.35 12.95 -0.69
N ASN A 102 -8.27 13.06 -1.47
CA ASN A 102 -7.18 12.09 -1.44
C ASN A 102 -6.54 11.98 -0.05
N LEU A 103 -6.34 13.11 0.63
CA LEU A 103 -5.80 13.15 1.99
C LEU A 103 -6.68 12.36 2.97
N ALA A 104 -8.00 12.45 2.87
CA ALA A 104 -8.91 11.64 3.70
C ALA A 104 -8.69 10.14 3.49
N GLY A 105 -8.47 9.70 2.24
CA GLY A 105 -8.11 8.32 1.92
C GLY A 105 -6.75 7.90 2.48
N VAL A 106 -5.74 8.77 2.39
CA VAL A 106 -4.40 8.52 2.97
C VAL A 106 -4.47 8.42 4.50
N LEU A 107 -5.25 9.27 5.16
CA LEU A 107 -5.45 9.21 6.61
C LEU A 107 -6.12 7.89 7.03
N LEU A 108 -7.14 7.46 6.29
CA LEU A 108 -7.76 6.15 6.52
C LEU A 108 -6.73 5.02 6.34
N TRP A 109 -5.94 5.06 5.27
CA TRP A 109 -4.87 4.10 5.05
C TRP A 109 -3.86 4.10 6.20
N LEU A 110 -3.44 5.26 6.71
CA LEU A 110 -2.51 5.37 7.85
C LEU A 110 -3.07 4.69 9.10
N VAL A 111 -4.36 4.87 9.40
CA VAL A 111 -5.04 4.19 10.52
C VAL A 111 -5.06 2.68 10.32
N LEU A 112 -5.31 2.22 9.10
CA LEU A 112 -5.41 0.79 8.76
C LEU A 112 -4.04 0.12 8.55
N ALA A 113 -2.98 0.87 8.25
CA ALA A 113 -1.69 0.32 7.83
C ALA A 113 -1.08 -0.60 8.89
N GLY A 114 -1.10 -0.21 10.16
CA GLY A 114 -0.60 -1.02 11.28
C GLY A 114 -1.37 -2.35 11.41
N PRO A 115 -2.70 -2.31 11.63
CA PRO A 115 -3.53 -3.51 11.71
C PRO A 115 -3.42 -4.43 10.49
N LEU A 116 -3.46 -3.87 9.28
CA LEU A 116 -3.32 -4.65 8.04
C LEU A 116 -1.94 -5.29 7.93
N THR A 117 -0.86 -4.58 8.28
CA THR A 117 0.49 -5.13 8.26
C THR A 117 0.62 -6.30 9.23
N PHE A 118 0.09 -6.16 10.45
CA PHE A 118 0.08 -7.22 11.44
C PHE A 118 -0.71 -8.44 10.95
N PHE A 119 -1.91 -8.22 10.43
CA PHE A 119 -2.76 -9.30 9.90
C PHE A 119 -2.08 -10.03 8.73
N CYS A 120 -1.59 -9.31 7.73
CA CYS A 120 -0.85 -9.89 6.61
C CYS A 120 0.40 -10.64 7.08
N TYR A 121 1.14 -10.11 8.07
CA TYR A 121 2.32 -10.78 8.62
C TYR A 121 1.97 -12.13 9.26
N VAL A 122 0.94 -12.16 10.12
CA VAL A 122 0.49 -13.38 10.79
C VAL A 122 0.01 -14.43 9.80
N LEU A 123 -0.67 -14.03 8.72
CA LEU A 123 -1.10 -14.94 7.66
C LEU A 123 0.06 -15.45 6.79
N LEU A 124 1.00 -14.58 6.43
CA LEU A 124 2.12 -14.92 5.56
C LEU A 124 3.19 -15.76 6.26
N LEU A 125 3.43 -15.52 7.55
CA LEU A 125 4.47 -16.22 8.31
C LEU A 125 4.39 -17.76 8.25
N PRO A 126 3.24 -18.42 8.52
CA PRO A 126 3.13 -19.88 8.43
C PRO A 126 3.30 -20.39 7.00
N VAL A 127 2.79 -19.64 6.00
CA VAL A 127 2.92 -20.00 4.58
C VAL A 127 4.39 -19.97 4.18
N VAL A 128 5.09 -18.88 4.48
CA VAL A 128 6.52 -18.73 4.20
C VAL A 128 7.35 -19.80 4.90
N ARG A 129 7.07 -20.10 6.18
CA ARG A 129 7.77 -21.17 6.91
C ARG A 129 7.58 -22.53 6.23
N LYS A 130 6.35 -22.88 5.86
CA LYS A 130 6.06 -24.15 5.16
C LYS A 130 6.73 -24.21 3.79
N LEU A 131 6.73 -23.11 3.04
CA LEU A 131 7.38 -23.04 1.73
C LEU A 131 8.89 -23.24 1.84
N LEU A 132 9.55 -22.54 2.77
CA LEU A 132 10.99 -22.67 2.99
C LEU A 132 11.40 -24.06 3.51
N GLN A 133 10.56 -24.72 4.31
CA GLN A 133 10.79 -26.10 4.75
C GLN A 133 10.66 -27.12 3.61
N ARG A 134 9.87 -26.82 2.57
CA ARG A 134 9.69 -27.68 1.40
C ARG A 134 10.74 -27.47 0.32
N MET A 135 11.47 -26.36 0.37
CA MET A 135 12.60 -26.17 -0.52
C MET A 135 13.68 -27.18 -0.11
N PRO A 136 14.11 -28.10 -0.99
CA PRO A 136 15.25 -28.94 -0.68
C PRO A 136 16.40 -28.01 -0.32
N ALA A 137 17.11 -28.29 0.78
CA ALA A 137 18.35 -27.61 1.08
C ALA A 137 19.16 -27.62 -0.21
N SER A 138 19.38 -26.44 -0.79
CA SER A 138 20.26 -26.31 -1.94
C SER A 138 21.56 -26.92 -1.46
N LYS A 139 21.87 -28.12 -1.97
CA LYS A 139 23.16 -28.75 -1.74
C LYS A 139 24.16 -27.71 -2.22
N GLU A 140 24.81 -27.03 -1.29
CA GLU A 140 26.04 -26.32 -1.57
C GLU A 140 26.96 -27.38 -2.19
N GLN A 141 27.02 -27.38 -3.52
CA GLN A 141 27.98 -28.19 -4.26
C GLN A 141 29.36 -27.57 -4.02
N PRO A 142 30.36 -28.39 -3.69
CA PRO A 142 31.69 -27.95 -3.26
C PRO A 142 32.47 -27.20 -4.34
#